data_AF-A0A3D1U0A2-F1
#
_entry.id   AF-A0A3D1U0A2-F1
#
_cell.length_a   1.000
_cell.length_b   1.000
_cell.length_c   1.000
_cell.angle_alpha   90.00
_cell.angle_beta   90.00
_cell.angle_gamma   90.00
#
_symmetry.space_group_name_H-M   'P 1'
#
loop_
_entity.id
_entity.type
_entity.pdbx_description
1 polymer ?
#
loop_
_entity_poly.entity_id
_entity_poly.type
_entity_poly.pdbx_seq_one_letter_code
_entity_poly.pdbx_strand_id
1 'polypeptide(L)'
;MRGKTLKTAVGLVAMSLVALTGSISVHASSHREAPLIAQDPQADNTDLYAFVSNNDAGVKVLNILSNFIGFEDPGGGPNYSQFSPDVRYEIHIENDATMGTSGPVFTGAENLSFYFMFHNTIQVPGTFLTNGIGSSGVGPIQSVGDGFQNLTQSYTVTEVNHNTRQTIDLTGGQNLTVPPPNTGHATPKYNVNNDGTMPAKQGAMTTADLDPYTQGGIHTLDGGIKVFAGPRLDPFFADVQGIFDLLSVRKAGENTLAGYNVHEIGMQIPVSLLATGPVPVVGIYSAASRRAVEVNPPGTGSLDFTNGQVFDNTPGSKANYAFGPWRQVSRLGNPLDNEVMQGLGQKDMWNRTSPED
;
A
#
# COMPACT_ATOMS: atom_id res chain seq x y z
N MET A 1 30.81 -50.60 -39.97
CA MET A 1 30.13 -49.32 -39.68
C MET A 1 28.62 -49.56 -39.77
N ARG A 2 28.02 -50.23 -38.78
CA ARG A 2 27.22 -49.68 -37.65
C ARG A 2 26.13 -48.65 -38.02
N GLY A 3 24.88 -49.14 -38.05
CA GLY A 3 23.66 -48.45 -37.60
C GLY A 3 22.68 -48.04 -38.71
N LYS A 4 21.37 -48.19 -38.61
CA LYS A 4 20.43 -48.71 -37.59
C LYS A 4 19.11 -49.01 -38.31
N THR A 5 18.44 -50.12 -37.96
CA THR A 5 17.03 -50.39 -38.33
C THR A 5 16.08 -49.99 -37.19
N LEU A 6 14.93 -49.51 -37.65
CA LEU A 6 13.73 -48.97 -37.02
C LEU A 6 13.07 -49.90 -35.97
N LYS A 7 12.52 -49.34 -34.87
CA LYS A 7 11.24 -49.75 -34.24
C LYS A 7 10.60 -48.61 -33.43
N THR A 8 9.37 -48.27 -33.80
CA THR A 8 8.34 -47.53 -33.05
C THR A 8 7.81 -48.34 -31.86
N ALA A 9 7.49 -47.67 -30.72
CA ALA A 9 6.22 -47.76 -29.99
C ALA A 9 6.25 -47.11 -28.58
N VAL A 10 5.34 -46.13 -28.39
CA VAL A 10 4.37 -45.96 -27.28
C VAL A 10 4.81 -46.11 -25.81
N GLY A 11 4.58 -45.03 -25.04
CA GLY A 11 3.94 -45.09 -23.71
C GLY A 11 4.83 -44.90 -22.48
N LEU A 12 4.76 -43.73 -21.83
CA LEU A 12 3.99 -43.55 -20.59
C LEU A 12 4.10 -42.08 -20.13
N VAL A 13 2.94 -41.44 -19.98
CA VAL A 13 2.76 -40.25 -19.13
C VAL A 13 3.02 -40.70 -17.69
N ALA A 14 4.00 -40.11 -17.04
CA ALA A 14 4.18 -40.20 -15.60
C ALA A 14 4.03 -38.78 -15.02
N MET A 15 2.78 -38.37 -14.82
CA MET A 15 2.45 -37.39 -13.79
C MET A 15 2.75 -38.06 -12.45
N SER A 16 3.87 -37.69 -11.83
CA SER A 16 4.17 -38.08 -10.45
C SER A 16 3.91 -36.88 -9.55
N LEU A 17 2.67 -36.80 -9.09
CA LEU A 17 2.22 -36.01 -7.96
C LEU A 17 2.70 -36.68 -6.67
N VAL A 18 3.64 -36.06 -5.95
CA VAL A 18 3.96 -36.30 -4.52
C VAL A 18 4.61 -35.02 -3.99
N ALA A 19 4.33 -34.46 -2.82
CA ALA A 19 3.17 -34.37 -1.94
C ALA A 19 3.58 -33.32 -0.88
N LEU A 20 2.66 -32.41 -0.57
CA LEU A 20 2.45 -31.77 0.72
C LEU A 20 3.68 -31.55 1.64
N THR A 21 4.29 -30.38 1.52
CA THR A 21 4.53 -29.52 2.68
C THR A 21 4.06 -28.14 2.27
N GLY A 22 3.17 -27.53 3.07
CA GLY A 22 2.36 -26.36 2.71
C GLY A 22 3.10 -25.33 1.86
N SER A 23 2.81 -25.35 0.55
CA SER A 23 3.14 -24.25 -0.32
C SER A 23 2.28 -23.08 0.14
N ILE A 24 2.89 -22.10 0.81
CA ILE A 24 2.41 -20.73 0.70
C ILE A 24 2.30 -20.47 -0.80
N SER A 25 1.06 -20.41 -1.30
CA SER A 25 0.82 -19.88 -2.64
C SER A 25 1.26 -18.43 -2.57
N VAL A 26 2.49 -18.17 -3.00
CA VAL A 26 2.98 -16.81 -3.16
C VAL A 26 2.22 -16.27 -4.37
N HIS A 27 1.13 -15.55 -4.11
CA HIS A 27 0.34 -14.90 -5.14
C HIS A 27 1.16 -13.71 -5.61
N ALA A 28 1.55 -13.72 -6.88
CA ALA A 28 2.26 -12.59 -7.45
C ALA A 28 1.40 -11.34 -7.48
N SER A 29 2.02 -10.18 -7.36
CA SER A 29 1.35 -8.94 -7.68
C SER A 29 2.22 -8.20 -8.67
N SER A 30 1.59 -7.39 -9.52
CA SER A 30 2.35 -6.46 -10.33
C SER A 30 2.11 -5.05 -9.83
N HIS A 31 2.86 -4.12 -10.39
CA HIS A 31 2.63 -2.71 -10.18
C HIS A 31 2.21 -2.14 -11.52
N ARG A 32 1.34 -1.14 -11.52
CA ARG A 32 0.84 -0.51 -12.75
C ARG A 32 -0.01 -1.48 -13.57
N GLU A 33 -0.85 -2.22 -12.88
CA GLU A 33 -1.60 -3.35 -13.41
C GLU A 33 -2.72 -2.96 -14.38
N ALA A 34 -3.10 -1.68 -14.42
CA ALA A 34 -4.10 -1.09 -15.33
C ALA A 34 -3.54 0.13 -16.12
N PRO A 35 -4.06 0.43 -17.33
CA PRO A 35 -3.59 1.55 -18.14
C PRO A 35 -3.62 2.92 -17.44
N LEU A 36 -4.67 3.22 -16.67
CA LEU A 36 -4.75 4.50 -15.97
C LEU A 36 -3.87 4.54 -14.71
N ILE A 37 -3.77 3.42 -13.99
CA ILE A 37 -2.93 3.38 -12.78
C ILE A 37 -1.43 3.41 -13.13
N ALA A 38 -1.05 2.90 -14.30
CA ALA A 38 0.28 3.07 -14.85
C ALA A 38 0.69 4.54 -15.07
N GLN A 39 -0.28 5.46 -15.14
CA GLN A 39 -0.08 6.91 -15.26
C GLN A 39 -0.25 7.65 -13.92
N ASP A 40 -0.70 6.96 -12.86
CA ASP A 40 -0.87 7.50 -11.51
C ASP A 40 -0.17 6.59 -10.47
N PRO A 41 1.17 6.54 -10.46
CA PRO A 41 1.92 5.65 -9.60
C PRO A 41 1.71 5.91 -8.11
N GLN A 42 1.19 7.08 -7.73
CA GLN A 42 0.90 7.41 -6.33
C GLN A 42 -0.35 6.72 -5.78
N ALA A 43 -1.26 6.27 -6.66
CA ALA A 43 -2.46 5.53 -6.30
C ALA A 43 -2.36 4.03 -6.62
N ASP A 44 -1.20 3.59 -7.15
CA ASP A 44 -0.91 2.21 -7.53
C ASP A 44 -0.86 1.33 -6.28
N ASN A 45 -1.83 0.43 -6.12
CA ASN A 45 -1.93 -0.50 -5.00
C ASN A 45 -1.27 -1.82 -5.43
N THR A 46 -0.08 -2.10 -4.90
CA THR A 46 0.74 -3.19 -5.40
C THR A 46 0.42 -4.49 -4.70
N ASP A 47 0.26 -4.53 -3.38
CA ASP A 47 0.10 -5.79 -2.64
C ASP A 47 -0.77 -5.63 -1.40
N LEU A 48 -1.43 -6.72 -1.00
CA LEU A 48 -2.17 -6.80 0.25
C LEU A 48 -1.88 -8.13 0.94
N TYR A 49 -1.46 -8.04 2.19
CA TYR A 49 -1.24 -9.18 3.08
C TYR A 49 -2.10 -9.05 4.32
N ALA A 50 -2.75 -10.14 4.71
CA ALA A 50 -3.49 -10.19 5.96
C ALA A 50 -3.29 -11.52 6.67
N PHE A 51 -3.00 -11.46 7.97
CA PHE A 51 -2.81 -12.66 8.79
C PHE A 51 -3.06 -12.38 10.27
N VAL A 52 -3.51 -13.42 10.98
CA VAL A 52 -3.74 -13.36 12.42
C VAL A 52 -2.51 -13.83 13.18
N SER A 53 -2.13 -13.10 14.22
CA SER A 53 -1.07 -13.49 15.16
C SER A 53 -1.41 -13.07 16.59
N ASN A 54 -0.50 -13.31 17.52
CA ASN A 54 -0.51 -12.64 18.82
C ASN A 54 0.56 -11.55 18.80
N ASN A 55 0.25 -10.37 19.32
CA ASN A 55 1.24 -9.31 19.49
C ASN A 55 2.15 -9.57 20.70
N ASP A 56 3.12 -8.67 20.94
CA ASP A 56 4.09 -8.78 22.06
C ASP A 56 3.43 -8.89 23.44
N ALA A 57 2.20 -8.38 23.61
CA ALA A 57 1.42 -8.47 24.84
C ALA A 57 0.52 -9.74 24.92
N GLY A 58 0.61 -10.63 23.92
CA GLY A 58 -0.20 -11.85 23.84
C GLY A 58 -1.63 -11.64 23.34
N VAL A 59 -1.98 -10.44 22.87
CA VAL A 59 -3.31 -10.13 22.34
C VAL A 59 -3.43 -10.66 20.91
N LYS A 60 -4.51 -11.39 20.63
CA LYS A 60 -4.83 -11.86 19.28
C LYS A 60 -5.20 -10.68 18.38
N VAL A 61 -4.48 -10.52 17.30
CA VAL A 61 -4.56 -9.38 16.38
C VAL A 61 -4.68 -9.84 14.94
N LEU A 62 -5.39 -9.06 14.13
CA LEU A 62 -5.34 -9.10 12.67
C LEU A 62 -4.28 -8.10 12.21
N ASN A 63 -3.27 -8.59 11.49
CA ASN A 63 -2.27 -7.75 10.84
C ASN A 63 -2.67 -7.60 9.37
N ILE A 64 -2.59 -6.37 8.87
CA ILE A 64 -2.87 -6.00 7.48
C ILE A 64 -1.68 -5.15 7.00
N LEU A 65 -1.09 -5.52 5.88
CA LEU A 65 -0.03 -4.77 5.21
C LEU A 65 -0.51 -4.48 3.79
N SER A 66 -0.71 -3.22 3.45
CA SER A 66 -1.11 -2.77 2.12
C SER A 66 0.02 -1.96 1.50
N ASN A 67 0.57 -2.44 0.40
CA ASN A 67 1.64 -1.79 -0.33
C ASN A 67 1.08 -0.93 -1.46
N PHE A 68 1.66 0.24 -1.63
CA PHE A 68 1.37 1.20 -2.66
C PHE A 68 2.67 1.70 -3.26
N ILE A 69 2.60 2.32 -4.44
CA ILE A 69 3.74 3.02 -5.05
C ILE A 69 4.95 2.09 -5.18
N GLY A 70 4.89 1.13 -6.10
CA GLY A 70 6.02 0.23 -6.27
C GLY A 70 7.11 0.74 -7.23
N PHE A 71 8.15 -0.07 -7.42
CA PHE A 71 9.34 0.25 -8.21
C PHE A 71 10.07 1.52 -7.72
N GLU A 72 10.14 1.74 -6.41
CA GLU A 72 10.82 2.89 -5.87
C GLU A 72 12.33 2.68 -5.84
N ASP A 73 13.02 3.34 -6.75
CA ASP A 73 14.47 3.28 -6.85
C ASP A 73 15.13 4.05 -5.68
N PRO A 74 15.97 3.39 -4.85
CA PRO A 74 16.73 4.07 -3.80
C PRO A 74 17.62 5.22 -4.32
N GLY A 75 18.04 5.16 -5.58
CA GLY A 75 18.81 6.18 -6.29
C GLY A 75 17.98 7.29 -6.94
N GLY A 76 16.64 7.27 -6.81
CA GLY A 76 15.69 8.16 -7.51
C GLY A 76 15.66 9.63 -7.05
N GLY A 77 16.68 10.11 -6.35
CA GLY A 77 16.76 11.49 -5.88
C GLY A 77 16.76 12.53 -7.03
N PRO A 78 16.54 13.83 -6.74
CA PRO A 78 16.47 14.44 -5.41
C PRO A 78 15.08 14.42 -4.76
N ASN A 79 14.05 13.96 -5.48
CA ASN A 79 12.69 13.80 -4.96
C ASN A 79 12.35 12.32 -4.88
N TYR A 80 12.19 11.82 -3.65
CA TYR A 80 11.84 10.43 -3.41
C TYR A 80 10.32 10.23 -3.47
N SER A 81 9.90 8.97 -3.66
CA SER A 81 8.48 8.60 -3.55
C SER A 81 7.91 9.00 -2.19
N GLN A 82 6.63 9.35 -2.20
CA GLN A 82 5.89 9.82 -1.04
C GLN A 82 4.41 9.50 -1.23
N PHE A 83 3.68 9.25 -0.14
CA PHE A 83 2.22 9.19 -0.19
C PHE A 83 1.65 10.53 -0.68
N SER A 84 0.60 10.47 -1.49
CA SER A 84 -0.03 11.67 -2.04
C SER A 84 -1.02 12.28 -1.04
N PRO A 85 -0.98 13.60 -0.78
CA PRO A 85 -2.05 14.28 -0.05
C PRO A 85 -3.41 14.26 -0.77
N ASP A 86 -3.40 13.97 -2.08
CA ASP A 86 -4.59 13.95 -2.93
C ASP A 86 -5.10 12.52 -3.21
N VAL A 87 -4.54 11.50 -2.56
CA VAL A 87 -5.08 10.13 -2.53
C VAL A 87 -5.67 9.85 -1.15
N ARG A 88 -6.85 9.25 -1.12
CA ARG A 88 -7.34 8.54 0.06
C ARG A 88 -6.93 7.08 -0.06
N TYR A 89 -6.07 6.62 0.82
CA TYR A 89 -5.65 5.22 0.89
C TYR A 89 -6.57 4.48 1.86
N GLU A 90 -7.01 3.29 1.48
CA GLU A 90 -8.16 2.63 2.12
C GLU A 90 -7.89 1.17 2.40
N ILE A 91 -8.35 0.70 3.56
CA ILE A 91 -8.47 -0.71 3.92
C ILE A 91 -9.92 -0.98 4.27
N HIS A 92 -10.53 -1.95 3.60
CA HIS A 92 -11.93 -2.33 3.79
C HIS A 92 -12.03 -3.74 4.37
N ILE A 93 -12.96 -3.94 5.30
CA ILE A 93 -13.18 -5.21 5.97
C ILE A 93 -14.67 -5.57 5.94
N GLU A 94 -14.98 -6.76 5.43
CA GLU A 94 -16.26 -7.44 5.63
C GLU A 94 -16.10 -8.45 6.78
N ASN A 95 -16.86 -8.26 7.86
CA ASN A 95 -16.74 -9.01 9.12
C ASN A 95 -18.03 -9.76 9.52
N ASP A 96 -19.02 -9.81 8.64
CA ASP A 96 -20.33 -10.42 8.87
C ASP A 96 -20.62 -11.63 7.96
N ALA A 97 -19.56 -12.30 7.49
CA ALA A 97 -19.64 -13.49 6.66
C ALA A 97 -20.64 -14.52 7.18
N THR A 98 -21.36 -15.16 6.26
CA THR A 98 -22.28 -16.26 6.57
C THR A 98 -21.65 -17.61 6.30
N MET A 99 -22.19 -18.69 6.87
CA MET A 99 -21.70 -20.04 6.60
C MET A 99 -22.45 -20.66 5.43
N GLY A 100 -21.77 -20.87 4.31
CA GLY A 100 -22.26 -21.63 3.18
C GLY A 100 -21.94 -23.12 3.29
N THR A 101 -22.31 -23.89 2.26
CA THR A 101 -22.06 -25.35 2.22
C THR A 101 -20.59 -25.72 2.07
N SER A 102 -19.74 -24.79 1.63
CA SER A 102 -18.33 -25.02 1.31
C SER A 102 -17.36 -24.09 2.05
N GLY A 103 -17.86 -23.29 3.01
CA GLY A 103 -17.07 -22.35 3.77
C GLY A 103 -17.77 -21.00 3.99
N PRO A 104 -17.04 -20.00 4.51
CA PRO A 104 -17.53 -18.63 4.63
C PRO A 104 -17.99 -18.07 3.28
N VAL A 105 -19.10 -17.34 3.30
CA VAL A 105 -19.66 -16.63 2.15
C VAL A 105 -19.69 -15.15 2.48
N PHE A 106 -19.06 -14.39 1.60
CA PHE A 106 -18.96 -12.94 1.63
C PHE A 106 -19.89 -12.36 0.56
N THR A 107 -20.53 -11.25 0.90
CA THR A 107 -21.36 -10.45 -0.01
C THR A 107 -20.53 -9.52 -0.87
N GLY A 108 -19.32 -9.17 -0.41
CA GLY A 108 -18.47 -8.15 -1.02
C GLY A 108 -18.72 -6.74 -0.50
N ALA A 109 -19.72 -6.55 0.37
CA ALA A 109 -20.05 -5.28 0.99
C ALA A 109 -19.25 -5.08 2.28
N GLU A 110 -18.37 -4.08 2.33
CA GLU A 110 -17.59 -3.82 3.53
C GLU A 110 -18.43 -3.31 4.72
N ASN A 111 -18.11 -3.78 5.92
CA ASN A 111 -18.73 -3.29 7.16
C ASN A 111 -17.88 -2.21 7.83
N LEU A 112 -16.56 -2.31 7.70
CA LEU A 112 -15.59 -1.36 8.23
C LEU A 112 -14.69 -0.85 7.11
N SER A 113 -14.32 0.42 7.17
CA SER A 113 -13.30 1.01 6.30
C SER A 113 -12.37 1.91 7.10
N PHE A 114 -11.08 1.85 6.79
CA PHE A 114 -10.05 2.68 7.41
C PHE A 114 -9.43 3.56 6.34
N TYR A 115 -9.53 4.87 6.50
CA TYR A 115 -9.03 5.85 5.57
C TYR A 115 -7.76 6.51 6.10
N PHE A 116 -6.71 6.49 5.30
CA PHE A 116 -5.43 7.13 5.57
C PHE A 116 -5.30 8.35 4.65
N MET A 117 -5.18 9.52 5.27
CA MET A 117 -5.00 10.81 4.57
C MET A 117 -3.67 11.41 4.95
N PHE A 118 -2.85 11.75 3.96
CA PHE A 118 -1.49 12.25 4.17
C PHE A 118 -1.39 13.76 4.00
N HIS A 119 -0.43 14.36 4.69
CA HIS A 119 -0.10 15.77 4.61
C HIS A 119 1.41 15.98 4.56
N ASN A 120 1.86 16.88 3.68
CA ASN A 120 3.27 17.15 3.45
C ASN A 120 3.62 18.55 3.94
N THR A 121 4.73 18.65 4.67
CA THR A 121 5.31 19.92 5.10
C THR A 121 6.73 20.02 4.57
N ILE A 122 7.09 21.21 4.06
CA ILE A 122 8.43 21.56 3.61
C ILE A 122 8.99 22.61 4.57
N GLN A 123 10.05 22.28 5.30
CA GLN A 123 10.65 23.18 6.30
C GLN A 123 11.48 24.31 5.67
N VAL A 124 12.18 24.01 4.58
CA VAL A 124 13.12 24.89 3.88
C VAL A 124 12.82 24.85 2.37
N PRO A 125 11.91 25.70 1.86
CA PRO A 125 11.54 25.69 0.43
C PRO A 125 12.65 26.14 -0.53
N GLY A 126 13.71 26.77 -0.02
CA GLY A 126 14.81 27.33 -0.82
C GLY A 126 15.86 26.32 -1.30
N THR A 127 15.63 25.02 -1.10
CA THR A 127 16.56 23.94 -1.49
C THR A 127 15.82 22.84 -2.25
N PHE A 128 16.53 22.12 -3.11
CA PHE A 128 16.03 20.95 -3.83
C PHE A 128 16.11 19.66 -3.00
N LEU A 129 16.78 19.69 -1.84
CA LEU A 129 16.98 18.52 -0.99
C LEU A 129 15.76 18.25 -0.11
N THR A 130 15.23 17.03 -0.14
CA THR A 130 14.14 16.60 0.75
C THR A 130 14.63 16.13 2.12
N ASN A 131 15.89 15.71 2.23
CA ASN A 131 16.50 15.15 3.44
C ASN A 131 17.91 15.74 3.67
N GLY A 132 18.39 15.71 4.91
CA GLY A 132 19.73 16.17 5.27
C GLY A 132 19.87 17.69 5.44
N ILE A 133 18.75 18.41 5.34
CA ILE A 133 18.62 19.83 5.59
C ILE A 133 17.22 20.10 6.17
N GLY A 134 17.10 21.02 7.11
CA GLY A 134 15.80 21.46 7.62
C GLY A 134 15.93 22.71 8.49
N SER A 135 14.97 22.93 9.37
CA SER A 135 14.95 24.07 10.30
C SER A 135 16.17 24.17 11.23
N SER A 136 16.86 23.05 11.49
CA SER A 136 18.09 22.96 12.30
C SER A 136 19.38 23.06 11.47
N GLY A 137 19.30 23.34 10.18
CA GLY A 137 20.46 23.44 9.28
C GLY A 137 20.72 22.14 8.52
N VAL A 138 21.99 21.89 8.19
CA VAL A 138 22.44 20.71 7.41
C VAL A 138 22.98 19.65 8.38
N GLY A 139 22.51 18.42 8.25
CA GLY A 139 22.95 17.33 9.12
C GLY A 139 22.15 16.04 8.93
N PRO A 140 22.60 14.93 9.53
CA PRO A 140 21.86 13.66 9.49
C PRO A 140 20.61 13.73 10.37
N ILE A 141 19.50 13.20 9.87
CA ILE A 141 18.24 13.04 10.59
C ILE A 141 18.48 12.09 11.78
N GLN A 142 18.13 12.52 12.97
CA GLN A 142 18.29 11.77 14.22
C GLN A 142 17.01 11.05 14.63
N SER A 143 15.86 11.64 14.38
CA SER A 143 14.52 11.10 14.64
C SER A 143 13.54 11.55 13.55
N VAL A 144 12.46 10.80 13.38
CA VAL A 144 11.43 11.11 12.38
C VAL A 144 10.92 12.55 12.55
N GLY A 145 10.91 13.31 11.46
CA GLY A 145 10.36 14.66 11.42
C GLY A 145 11.20 15.73 12.13
N ASP A 146 12.45 15.45 12.49
CA ASP A 146 13.30 16.45 13.15
C ASP A 146 13.71 17.60 12.21
N GLY A 147 14.43 18.57 12.78
CA GLY A 147 14.86 19.77 12.05
C GLY A 147 15.93 19.52 10.97
N PHE A 148 16.32 18.29 10.69
CA PHE A 148 17.19 17.94 9.56
C PHE A 148 16.44 17.24 8.41
N GLN A 149 15.12 17.04 8.55
CA GLN A 149 14.25 16.48 7.52
C GLN A 149 13.45 17.59 6.84
N ASN A 150 13.78 17.95 5.59
CA ASN A 150 13.12 19.06 4.91
C ASN A 150 11.66 18.73 4.58
N LEU A 151 11.45 17.62 3.89
CA LEU A 151 10.13 17.10 3.52
C LEU A 151 9.69 16.09 4.59
N THR A 152 8.69 16.47 5.37
CA THR A 152 8.07 15.58 6.35
C THR A 152 6.65 15.24 5.91
N GLN A 153 6.25 13.99 6.08
CA GLN A 153 4.85 13.60 5.91
C GLN A 153 4.24 13.19 7.24
N SER A 154 2.95 13.45 7.37
CA SER A 154 2.13 12.95 8.44
C SER A 154 0.79 12.45 7.92
N TYR A 155 0.06 11.69 8.72
CA TYR A 155 -1.24 11.15 8.33
C TYR A 155 -2.23 11.06 9.48
N THR A 156 -3.51 11.03 9.10
CA THR A 156 -4.64 10.72 9.98
C THR A 156 -5.27 9.41 9.57
N VAL A 157 -5.94 8.74 10.51
CA VAL A 157 -6.65 7.46 10.30
C VAL A 157 -8.10 7.64 10.73
N THR A 158 -9.03 7.42 9.82
CA THR A 158 -10.47 7.49 10.09
C THR A 158 -11.10 6.12 9.91
N GLU A 159 -11.84 5.65 10.90
CA GLU A 159 -12.70 4.47 10.79
C GLU A 159 -14.10 4.89 10.34
N VAL A 160 -14.66 4.17 9.37
CA VAL A 160 -16.06 4.24 8.97
C VAL A 160 -16.69 2.89 9.22
N ASN A 161 -17.74 2.85 10.03
CA ASN A 161 -18.58 1.69 10.22
C ASN A 161 -19.85 1.85 9.40
N HIS A 162 -20.01 1.06 8.35
CA HIS A 162 -21.11 1.17 7.39
C HIS A 162 -22.44 0.65 7.96
N ASN A 163 -22.38 -0.28 8.91
CA ASN A 163 -23.55 -0.83 9.58
C ASN A 163 -24.21 0.21 10.51
N THR A 164 -23.39 0.93 11.29
CA THR A 164 -23.86 1.95 12.23
C THR A 164 -23.86 3.36 11.64
N ARG A 165 -23.24 3.55 10.47
CA ARG A 165 -22.94 4.84 9.82
C ARG A 165 -22.11 5.78 10.70
N GLN A 166 -21.35 5.22 11.62
CA GLN A 166 -20.44 6.01 12.46
C GLN A 166 -19.13 6.25 11.72
N THR A 167 -18.58 7.43 11.96
CA THR A 167 -17.25 7.82 11.50
C THR A 167 -16.46 8.30 12.70
N ILE A 168 -15.30 7.72 12.93
CA ILE A 168 -14.46 7.97 14.10
C ILE A 168 -13.06 8.35 13.61
N ASP A 169 -12.56 9.47 14.08
CA ASP A 169 -11.14 9.80 13.94
C ASP A 169 -10.33 8.99 14.96
N LEU A 170 -9.63 7.96 14.48
CA LEU A 170 -8.82 7.09 15.33
C LEU A 170 -7.54 7.76 15.83
N THR A 171 -7.15 8.91 15.26
CA THR A 171 -5.95 9.64 15.72
C THR A 171 -6.29 10.72 16.73
N GLY A 172 -7.57 10.96 17.03
CA GLY A 172 -7.99 11.96 18.01
C GLY A 172 -7.46 13.37 17.68
N GLY A 173 -7.41 13.73 16.40
CA GLY A 173 -6.87 14.98 15.88
C GLY A 173 -5.36 15.07 15.84
N GLN A 174 -4.62 14.00 16.15
CA GLN A 174 -3.16 13.96 16.04
C GLN A 174 -2.72 13.62 14.60
N ASN A 175 -1.59 14.21 14.20
CA ASN A 175 -0.90 13.89 12.94
C ASN A 175 0.21 12.87 13.23
N LEU A 176 0.05 11.65 12.71
CA LEU A 176 1.01 10.56 12.87
C LEU A 176 2.14 10.71 11.87
N THR A 177 3.38 10.54 12.28
CA THR A 177 4.54 10.78 11.40
C THR A 177 4.86 9.61 10.50
N VAL A 178 5.24 9.91 9.25
CA VAL A 178 5.84 8.97 8.29
C VAL A 178 7.37 9.09 8.38
N PRO A 179 8.12 7.97 8.51
CA PRO A 179 9.57 8.02 8.56
C PRO A 179 10.17 8.44 7.20
N PRO A 180 11.37 9.07 7.20
CA PRO A 180 12.03 9.43 5.95
C PRO A 180 12.47 8.18 5.15
N PRO A 181 12.64 8.28 3.82
CA PRO A 181 13.22 7.19 3.03
C PRO A 181 14.70 6.99 3.37
N ASN A 182 15.21 5.77 3.16
CA ASN A 182 16.64 5.50 3.29
C ASN A 182 17.42 6.14 2.14
N THR A 183 18.13 7.23 2.44
CA THR A 183 18.91 8.02 1.48
C THR A 183 20.41 7.99 1.77
N GLY A 184 20.86 7.08 2.63
CA GLY A 184 22.26 6.98 3.05
C GLY A 184 22.60 7.98 4.16
N HIS A 185 23.58 8.86 3.95
CA HIS A 185 24.14 9.74 4.99
C HIS A 185 23.14 10.70 5.66
N ALA A 186 22.03 11.04 4.99
CA ALA A 186 20.98 11.84 5.62
C ALA A 186 20.10 11.02 6.59
N THR A 187 20.04 9.70 6.43
CA THR A 187 19.27 8.76 7.27
C THR A 187 20.15 7.59 7.73
N PRO A 188 21.27 7.85 8.42
CA PRO A 188 22.33 6.88 8.55
C PRO A 188 21.92 5.64 9.38
N LYS A 189 20.90 5.76 10.23
CA LYS A 189 20.46 4.68 11.13
C LYS A 189 19.67 3.55 10.43
N TYR A 190 19.34 3.70 9.13
CA TYR A 190 18.86 2.60 8.30
C TYR A 190 19.98 1.65 7.87
N ASN A 191 21.23 2.09 7.93
CA ASN A 191 22.37 1.36 7.41
C ASN A 191 23.13 0.57 8.48
N VAL A 192 23.84 -0.46 8.06
CA VAL A 192 24.80 -1.16 8.92
C VAL A 192 25.79 -0.13 9.49
N ASN A 193 26.18 -0.28 10.77
CA ASN A 193 27.03 0.66 11.51
C ASN A 193 26.46 2.06 11.80
N ASN A 194 25.25 2.38 11.33
CA ASN A 194 24.61 3.69 11.53
C ASN A 194 25.41 4.88 10.95
N ASP A 195 26.09 4.73 9.82
CA ASP A 195 26.92 5.77 9.20
C ASP A 195 26.39 6.25 7.82
N GLY A 196 25.30 5.66 7.34
CA GLY A 196 24.71 5.96 6.04
C GLY A 196 25.39 5.29 4.85
N THR A 197 26.40 4.44 5.10
CA THR A 197 27.03 3.64 4.06
C THR A 197 26.21 2.36 3.83
N MET A 198 25.92 2.05 2.57
CA MET A 198 25.25 0.79 2.24
C MET A 198 26.11 -0.42 2.70
N PRO A 199 25.51 -1.56 3.08
CA PRO A 199 24.09 -1.92 2.87
C PRO A 199 23.13 -1.41 3.95
N ALA A 200 21.83 -1.43 3.62
CA ALA A 200 20.76 -1.27 4.60
C ALA A 200 20.77 -2.42 5.62
N LYS A 201 20.26 -2.18 6.82
CA LYS A 201 20.00 -3.23 7.82
C LYS A 201 18.97 -4.21 7.26
N GLN A 202 19.14 -5.48 7.59
CA GLN A 202 18.11 -6.49 7.35
C GLN A 202 16.89 -6.23 8.25
N GLY A 203 15.73 -6.77 7.86
CA GLY A 203 14.49 -6.63 8.63
C GLY A 203 14.61 -7.15 10.07
N ALA A 204 13.74 -6.65 10.95
CA ALA A 204 13.71 -7.01 12.37
C ALA A 204 12.65 -8.08 12.64
N MET A 205 12.93 -8.98 13.59
CA MET A 205 11.93 -9.96 14.08
C MET A 205 11.20 -9.48 15.34
N THR A 206 11.71 -8.46 16.01
CA THR A 206 11.11 -7.87 17.21
C THR A 206 11.07 -6.35 17.10
N THR A 207 10.13 -5.72 17.80
CA THR A 207 10.04 -4.25 17.87
C THR A 207 11.33 -3.61 18.39
N ALA A 208 12.06 -4.30 19.28
CA ALA A 208 13.30 -3.80 19.88
C ALA A 208 14.49 -3.79 18.91
N ASP A 209 14.47 -4.62 17.87
CA ASP A 209 15.52 -4.72 16.87
C ASP A 209 15.32 -3.76 15.68
N LEU A 210 14.20 -3.03 15.65
CA LEU A 210 13.89 -2.06 14.61
C LEU A 210 14.89 -0.89 14.63
N ASP A 211 15.16 -0.35 13.45
CA ASP A 211 15.82 0.95 13.36
C ASP A 211 14.93 2.05 13.99
N PRO A 212 15.53 3.12 14.52
CA PRO A 212 14.77 4.13 15.25
C PRO A 212 13.82 4.96 14.38
N TYR A 213 14.00 5.02 13.06
CA TYR A 213 13.06 5.71 12.18
C TYR A 213 11.80 4.88 12.01
N THR A 214 11.96 3.58 11.72
CA THR A 214 10.83 2.64 11.66
C THR A 214 10.10 2.58 13.00
N GLN A 215 10.84 2.44 14.11
CA GLN A 215 10.24 2.42 15.45
C GLN A 215 9.47 3.71 15.74
N GLY A 216 10.01 4.88 15.36
CA GLY A 216 9.35 6.18 15.52
C GLY A 216 8.17 6.42 14.57
N GLY A 217 8.01 5.60 13.53
CA GLY A 217 6.87 5.63 12.61
C GLY A 217 5.71 4.69 13.01
N ILE A 218 5.87 3.87 14.05
CA ILE A 218 4.82 2.98 14.55
C ILE A 218 4.04 3.70 15.65
N HIS A 219 2.75 3.89 15.43
CA HIS A 219 1.86 4.59 16.36
C HIS A 219 0.82 3.65 16.94
N THR A 220 0.50 3.82 18.23
CA THR A 220 -0.59 3.08 18.89
C THR A 220 -1.78 4.03 19.06
N LEU A 221 -2.94 3.59 18.58
CA LEU A 221 -4.21 4.30 18.63
C LEU A 221 -5.11 3.71 19.72
N ASP A 222 -6.27 4.32 19.91
CA ASP A 222 -7.29 3.84 20.84
C ASP A 222 -7.66 2.37 20.58
N GLY A 223 -8.03 1.66 21.65
CA GLY A 223 -8.36 0.24 21.58
C GLY A 223 -7.15 -0.69 21.36
N GLY A 224 -5.93 -0.17 21.30
CA GLY A 224 -4.71 -0.97 21.09
C GLY A 224 -4.43 -1.29 19.62
N ILE A 225 -5.07 -0.58 18.70
CA ILE A 225 -4.73 -0.62 17.28
C ILE A 225 -3.32 -0.04 17.10
N LYS A 226 -2.48 -0.67 16.25
CA LYS A 226 -1.21 -0.08 15.82
C LYS A 226 -1.25 0.22 14.33
N VAL A 227 -0.64 1.33 13.94
CA VAL A 227 -0.52 1.74 12.54
C VAL A 227 0.91 2.13 12.21
N PHE A 228 1.27 1.94 10.95
CA PHE A 228 2.53 2.35 10.35
C PHE A 228 2.24 2.83 8.91
N ALA A 229 2.92 3.86 8.45
CA ALA A 229 2.95 4.21 7.04
C ALA A 229 4.35 4.68 6.65
N GLY A 230 4.93 4.13 5.58
CA GLY A 230 6.21 4.59 5.04
C GLY A 230 6.91 3.58 4.13
N PRO A 231 8.10 3.92 3.61
CA PRO A 231 8.81 3.10 2.63
C PRO A 231 9.33 1.78 3.23
N ARG A 232 9.24 0.71 2.45
CA ARG A 232 9.68 -0.65 2.75
C ARG A 232 10.31 -1.30 1.55
N LEU A 233 11.28 -2.19 1.78
CA LEU A 233 11.76 -3.08 0.72
C LEU A 233 10.57 -3.86 0.17
N ASP A 234 10.46 -3.96 -1.15
CA ASP A 234 9.41 -4.76 -1.78
C ASP A 234 9.48 -6.21 -1.26
N PRO A 235 8.44 -6.70 -0.56
CA PRO A 235 8.45 -8.05 0.01
C PRO A 235 8.23 -9.13 -1.06
N PHE A 236 7.89 -8.73 -2.28
CA PHE A 236 7.50 -9.65 -3.33
C PHE A 236 8.69 -10.16 -4.16
N PHE A 237 8.58 -11.42 -4.60
CA PHE A 237 9.52 -12.04 -5.54
C PHE A 237 8.76 -12.39 -6.82
N ALA A 238 8.96 -11.59 -7.86
CA ALA A 238 8.36 -11.83 -9.17
C ALA A 238 9.41 -11.70 -10.26
N ASP A 239 9.33 -12.63 -11.22
CA ASP A 239 9.93 -12.46 -12.53
C ASP A 239 8.94 -11.73 -13.45
N VAL A 240 8.69 -10.45 -13.15
CA VAL A 240 7.72 -9.62 -13.86
C VAL A 240 8.11 -9.52 -15.34
N GLN A 241 9.40 -9.37 -15.62
CA GLN A 241 9.91 -9.33 -17.00
C GLN A 241 9.58 -10.63 -17.75
N GLY A 242 9.91 -11.80 -17.21
CA GLY A 242 9.64 -13.08 -17.87
C GLY A 242 8.15 -13.34 -18.03
N ILE A 243 7.34 -13.03 -17.01
CA ILE A 243 5.88 -13.19 -17.07
C ILE A 243 5.29 -12.29 -18.16
N PHE A 244 5.66 -11.02 -18.24
CA PHE A 244 5.06 -10.12 -19.23
C PHE A 244 5.79 -10.10 -20.59
N ASP A 245 6.94 -10.76 -20.69
CA ASP A 245 7.56 -11.18 -21.94
C ASP A 245 7.04 -12.56 -22.37
N LEU A 246 5.88 -12.56 -23.02
CA LEU A 246 5.23 -13.75 -23.59
C LEU A 246 4.84 -14.84 -22.57
N LEU A 247 4.51 -14.49 -21.31
CA LEU A 247 4.13 -15.46 -20.27
C LEU A 247 5.23 -16.52 -20.05
N SER A 248 6.48 -16.11 -20.24
CA SER A 248 7.65 -16.98 -20.14
C SER A 248 8.00 -17.25 -18.67
N VAL A 249 7.40 -18.30 -18.12
CA VAL A 249 7.76 -18.81 -16.79
C VAL A 249 9.14 -19.49 -16.88
N ARG A 250 10.19 -18.75 -16.50
CA ARG A 250 11.57 -19.23 -16.51
C ARG A 250 11.82 -20.22 -15.37
N LYS A 251 12.62 -21.26 -15.63
CA LYS A 251 13.01 -22.26 -14.61
C LYS A 251 13.83 -21.65 -13.47
N ALA A 252 14.62 -20.63 -13.77
CA ALA A 252 15.25 -19.74 -12.80
C ALA A 252 14.73 -18.34 -13.11
N GLY A 253 13.68 -17.93 -12.38
CA GLY A 253 13.15 -16.57 -12.49
C GLY A 253 14.14 -15.56 -11.93
N GLU A 254 14.15 -14.36 -12.50
CA GLU A 254 14.90 -13.22 -11.99
C GLU A 254 13.98 -12.36 -11.14
N ASN A 255 14.36 -12.02 -9.91
CA ASN A 255 13.54 -11.10 -9.13
C ASN A 255 13.70 -9.68 -9.67
N THR A 256 12.76 -9.26 -10.51
CA THR A 256 12.79 -7.92 -11.10
C THR A 256 12.43 -6.82 -10.12
N LEU A 257 11.92 -7.18 -8.93
CA LEU A 257 11.61 -6.26 -7.83
C LEU A 257 12.76 -6.12 -6.83
N ALA A 258 13.79 -6.95 -6.95
CA ALA A 258 14.92 -6.92 -6.03
C ALA A 258 15.63 -5.55 -6.05
N GLY A 259 15.75 -4.93 -4.87
CA GLY A 259 16.42 -3.65 -4.69
C GLY A 259 15.50 -2.43 -4.84
N TYR A 260 14.23 -2.62 -5.20
CA TYR A 260 13.21 -1.57 -5.16
C TYR A 260 12.44 -1.56 -3.85
N ASN A 261 11.88 -0.40 -3.51
CA ASN A 261 10.96 -0.24 -2.40
C ASN A 261 9.51 -0.09 -2.89
N VAL A 262 8.61 -0.19 -1.93
CA VAL A 262 7.20 0.18 -1.97
C VAL A 262 6.92 1.13 -0.80
N HIS A 263 5.80 1.84 -0.82
CA HIS A 263 5.23 2.46 0.38
C HIS A 263 4.20 1.54 1.03
N GLU A 264 4.42 1.15 2.29
CA GLU A 264 3.52 0.26 3.04
C GLU A 264 2.64 1.06 4.00
N ILE A 265 1.35 0.72 4.06
CA ILE A 265 0.45 1.02 5.17
C ILE A 265 0.23 -0.27 5.95
N GLY A 266 0.76 -0.30 7.17
CA GLY A 266 0.61 -1.41 8.11
C GLY A 266 -0.43 -1.10 9.18
N MET A 267 -1.32 -2.05 9.47
CA MET A 267 -2.34 -1.93 10.51
C MET A 267 -2.45 -3.22 11.30
N GLN A 268 -2.41 -3.12 12.63
CA GLN A 268 -2.64 -4.23 13.55
C GLN A 268 -3.88 -3.92 14.39
N ILE A 269 -4.92 -4.74 14.25
CA ILE A 269 -6.22 -4.55 14.91
C ILE A 269 -6.44 -5.70 15.91
N PRO A 270 -6.65 -5.42 17.20
CA PRO A 270 -7.13 -6.44 18.13
C PRO A 270 -8.43 -7.08 17.62
N VAL A 271 -8.45 -8.42 17.51
CA VAL A 271 -9.58 -9.13 16.89
C VAL A 271 -10.90 -8.89 17.63
N SER A 272 -10.85 -8.55 18.92
CA SER A 272 -12.02 -8.16 19.71
C SER A 272 -12.73 -6.89 19.20
N LEU A 273 -12.02 -6.01 18.49
CA LEU A 273 -12.61 -4.78 17.91
C LEU A 273 -13.30 -5.03 16.58
N LEU A 274 -12.98 -6.13 15.89
CA LEU A 274 -13.59 -6.45 14.60
C LEU A 274 -15.03 -6.93 14.74
N ALA A 275 -15.48 -7.30 15.94
CA ALA A 275 -16.86 -7.73 16.22
C ALA A 275 -17.43 -8.70 15.16
N THR A 276 -16.67 -9.75 14.83
CA THR A 276 -17.05 -10.70 13.78
C THR A 276 -18.39 -11.36 14.07
N GLY A 277 -19.20 -11.56 13.03
CA GLY A 277 -20.45 -12.32 13.08
C GLY A 277 -20.25 -13.79 13.50
N PRO A 278 -21.25 -14.67 13.27
CA PRO A 278 -21.17 -16.07 13.70
C PRO A 278 -20.02 -16.85 13.03
N VAL A 279 -19.49 -16.35 11.91
CA VAL A 279 -18.31 -16.89 11.23
C VAL A 279 -17.12 -15.96 11.50
N PRO A 280 -16.12 -16.38 12.30
CA PRO A 280 -14.99 -15.53 12.69
C PRO A 280 -13.92 -15.46 11.58
N VAL A 281 -14.35 -15.14 10.36
CA VAL A 281 -13.52 -14.95 9.17
C VAL A 281 -13.90 -13.61 8.56
N VAL A 282 -12.89 -12.84 8.15
CA VAL A 282 -13.09 -11.53 7.53
C VAL A 282 -12.62 -11.53 6.08
N GLY A 283 -13.32 -10.79 5.22
CA GLY A 283 -12.89 -10.43 3.88
C GLY A 283 -12.18 -9.09 3.93
N ILE A 284 -11.10 -8.92 3.17
CA ILE A 284 -10.28 -7.70 3.21
C ILE A 284 -9.88 -7.34 1.79
N TYR A 285 -9.98 -6.06 1.45
CA TYR A 285 -9.33 -5.49 0.28
C TYR A 285 -8.80 -4.10 0.62
N SER A 286 -7.76 -3.67 -0.09
CA SER A 286 -7.26 -2.30 -0.04
C SER A 286 -7.62 -1.56 -1.31
N ALA A 287 -7.69 -0.23 -1.21
CA ALA A 287 -8.03 0.63 -2.31
C ALA A 287 -7.31 1.98 -2.23
N ALA A 288 -7.27 2.66 -3.37
CA ALA A 288 -6.87 4.05 -3.46
C ALA A 288 -7.95 4.83 -4.22
N SER A 289 -8.35 5.96 -3.65
CA SER A 289 -9.32 6.86 -4.28
C SER A 289 -8.73 8.24 -4.56
N ARG A 290 -9.16 8.82 -5.68
CA ARG A 290 -8.93 10.22 -6.04
C ARG A 290 -10.24 10.98 -5.95
N ARG A 291 -10.20 12.29 -5.69
CA ARG A 291 -11.41 13.10 -5.82
C ARG A 291 -11.76 13.30 -7.29
N ALA A 292 -13.02 13.09 -7.64
CA ALA A 292 -13.52 13.41 -8.97
C ALA A 292 -13.44 14.93 -9.23
N VAL A 293 -13.27 15.35 -10.48
CA VAL A 293 -13.40 16.75 -10.89
C VAL A 293 -14.49 16.82 -11.95
N GLU A 294 -15.51 17.65 -11.71
CA GLU A 294 -16.56 17.90 -12.70
C GLU A 294 -16.18 19.10 -13.57
N VAL A 295 -16.17 18.91 -14.89
CA VAL A 295 -15.89 19.97 -15.87
C VAL A 295 -17.19 20.32 -16.58
N ASN A 296 -17.70 21.55 -16.35
CA ASN A 296 -18.98 22.10 -16.82
C ASN A 296 -20.25 21.53 -16.17
N PRO A 297 -20.53 21.85 -14.90
CA PRO A 297 -21.80 21.46 -14.27
C PRO A 297 -22.98 22.15 -14.99
N PRO A 298 -24.07 21.44 -15.31
CA PRO A 298 -25.22 22.05 -15.95
C PRO A 298 -25.95 23.04 -15.02
N GLY A 299 -26.07 24.30 -15.45
CA GLY A 299 -27.19 25.17 -15.02
C GLY A 299 -26.96 26.32 -14.03
N THR A 300 -25.73 26.78 -13.73
CA THR A 300 -25.57 27.94 -12.82
C THR A 300 -24.49 28.94 -13.27
N GLY A 301 -24.91 30.16 -13.60
CA GLY A 301 -24.05 31.35 -13.79
C GLY A 301 -23.62 32.04 -12.48
N SER A 302 -23.80 31.36 -11.35
CA SER A 302 -23.30 31.75 -10.03
C SER A 302 -23.25 30.47 -9.22
N LEU A 303 -22.05 29.96 -9.03
CA LEU A 303 -21.83 28.73 -8.30
C LEU A 303 -21.80 29.07 -6.79
N ASP A 304 -22.62 28.37 -6.01
CA ASP A 304 -22.74 28.51 -4.56
C ASP A 304 -21.99 27.33 -3.89
N PHE A 305 -21.03 27.65 -3.03
CA PHE A 305 -19.93 26.76 -2.62
C PHE A 305 -19.80 26.57 -1.10
N THR A 306 -20.89 26.62 -0.36
CA THR A 306 -20.86 26.45 1.11
C THR A 306 -20.56 25.02 1.60
N ASN A 307 -19.99 24.16 0.75
CA ASN A 307 -19.38 22.89 1.17
C ASN A 307 -18.03 22.60 0.48
N GLY A 308 -17.19 23.63 0.33
CA GLY A 308 -15.75 23.44 0.14
C GLY A 308 -15.07 24.19 -1.00
N GLN A 309 -15.61 25.29 -1.52
CA GLN A 309 -14.83 26.13 -2.46
C GLN A 309 -14.85 27.60 -2.05
N VAL A 310 -13.67 28.24 -2.16
CA VAL A 310 -13.50 29.69 -2.11
C VAL A 310 -13.11 30.09 -3.52
N PHE A 311 -13.83 30.98 -4.19
CA PHE A 311 -13.34 31.54 -5.47
C PHE A 311 -12.56 32.81 -5.16
N ASP A 312 -11.26 32.78 -5.45
CA ASP A 312 -10.41 33.97 -5.42
C ASP A 312 -9.70 34.09 -6.77
N ASN A 313 -10.06 35.13 -7.52
CA ASN A 313 -9.53 35.48 -8.84
C ASN A 313 -8.19 36.24 -8.77
N THR A 314 -7.54 36.29 -7.61
CA THR A 314 -6.20 36.87 -7.46
C THR A 314 -5.15 35.96 -8.15
N PRO A 315 -4.26 36.49 -9.01
CA PRO A 315 -3.14 35.72 -9.55
C PRO A 315 -2.30 35.10 -8.42
N GLY A 316 -2.28 33.76 -8.32
CA GLY A 316 -1.62 33.03 -7.23
C GLY A 316 -2.57 32.39 -6.20
N SER A 317 -3.88 32.55 -6.33
CA SER A 317 -4.88 31.86 -5.51
C SER A 317 -4.92 30.35 -5.78
N LYS A 318 -4.86 29.53 -4.73
CA LYS A 318 -5.01 28.06 -4.77
C LYS A 318 -6.48 27.59 -4.75
N ALA A 319 -7.44 28.51 -4.85
CA ALA A 319 -8.82 28.27 -4.44
C ALA A 319 -9.76 27.78 -5.57
N ASN A 320 -9.23 27.53 -6.78
CA ASN A 320 -10.04 27.33 -7.99
C ASN A 320 -10.38 25.86 -8.35
N TYR A 321 -10.51 24.95 -7.37
CA TYR A 321 -10.84 23.54 -7.65
C TYR A 321 -12.13 23.08 -6.97
N ALA A 322 -13.06 22.53 -7.77
CA ALA A 322 -14.23 21.80 -7.29
C ALA A 322 -13.86 20.33 -7.26
N PHE A 323 -13.68 19.78 -6.07
CA PHE A 323 -13.47 18.35 -5.92
C PHE A 323 -14.81 17.68 -5.62
N GLY A 324 -15.29 16.84 -6.53
CA GLY A 324 -16.40 15.92 -6.34
C GLY A 324 -16.08 14.79 -5.35
N PRO A 325 -16.94 13.76 -5.26
CA PRO A 325 -16.76 12.66 -4.32
C PRO A 325 -15.45 11.89 -4.59
N TRP A 326 -14.96 11.21 -3.56
CA TRP A 326 -13.91 10.22 -3.72
C TRP A 326 -14.37 9.11 -4.67
N ARG A 327 -13.50 8.74 -5.61
CA ARG A 327 -13.71 7.64 -6.56
C ARG A 327 -12.51 6.71 -6.49
N GLN A 328 -12.81 5.44 -6.29
CA GLN A 328 -11.80 4.39 -6.33
C GLN A 328 -11.16 4.37 -7.72
N VAL A 329 -9.83 4.35 -7.74
CA VAL A 329 -9.02 4.29 -8.97
C VAL A 329 -8.08 3.10 -9.00
N SER A 330 -7.89 2.44 -7.86
CA SER A 330 -7.20 1.16 -7.72
C SER A 330 -7.80 0.38 -6.56
N ARG A 331 -7.81 -0.95 -6.66
CA ARG A 331 -8.12 -1.87 -5.56
C ARG A 331 -7.36 -3.18 -5.70
N LEU A 332 -7.11 -3.82 -4.57
CA LEU A 332 -6.47 -5.12 -4.51
C LEU A 332 -7.02 -5.92 -3.32
N GLY A 333 -7.39 -7.16 -3.57
CA GLY A 333 -7.80 -8.12 -2.53
C GLY A 333 -7.09 -9.46 -2.69
N ASN A 334 -6.97 -9.91 -3.94
CA ASN A 334 -6.14 -11.04 -4.34
C ASN A 334 -5.03 -10.54 -5.28
N PRO A 335 -3.76 -10.88 -5.00
CA PRO A 335 -2.68 -10.55 -5.92
C PRO A 335 -2.88 -11.25 -7.28
N LEU A 336 -2.42 -10.62 -8.37
CA LEU A 336 -2.52 -11.02 -9.78
C LEU A 336 -3.90 -10.93 -10.44
N ASP A 337 -4.98 -10.67 -9.71
CA ASP A 337 -6.31 -10.75 -10.33
C ASP A 337 -6.48 -9.70 -11.45
N ASN A 338 -6.15 -8.44 -11.17
CA ASN A 338 -6.23 -7.41 -12.19
C ASN A 338 -5.13 -7.58 -13.26
N GLU A 339 -3.99 -8.14 -12.88
CA GLU A 339 -2.78 -8.28 -13.69
C GLU A 339 -2.95 -9.28 -14.83
N VAL A 340 -3.44 -10.49 -14.53
CA VAL A 340 -3.42 -11.63 -15.46
C VAL A 340 -4.81 -12.17 -15.79
N MET A 341 -5.83 -11.89 -14.97
CA MET A 341 -7.19 -12.41 -15.19
C MET A 341 -8.06 -11.42 -15.96
N GLN A 342 -7.93 -10.13 -15.66
CA GLN A 342 -8.73 -9.08 -16.31
C GLN A 342 -8.19 -8.74 -17.71
N GLY A 343 -9.09 -8.68 -18.69
CA GLY A 343 -8.74 -8.24 -20.05
C GLY A 343 -8.29 -6.77 -20.05
N LEU A 344 -7.38 -6.40 -20.96
CA LEU A 344 -6.77 -5.06 -20.97
C LEU A 344 -7.78 -3.91 -20.92
N GLY A 345 -8.89 -4.01 -21.68
CA GLY A 345 -9.94 -2.99 -21.71
C GLY A 345 -10.87 -2.96 -20.48
N GLN A 346 -10.72 -3.90 -19.55
CA GLN A 346 -11.54 -4.04 -18.35
C GLN A 346 -10.80 -3.68 -17.07
N LYS A 347 -9.45 -3.64 -17.09
CA LYS A 347 -8.62 -3.39 -15.91
C LYS A 347 -8.96 -2.08 -15.18
N ASP A 348 -9.21 -1.00 -15.93
CA ASP A 348 -9.60 0.29 -15.35
C ASP A 348 -11.02 0.25 -14.76
N MET A 349 -11.93 -0.55 -15.34
CA MET A 349 -13.27 -0.75 -14.79
C MET A 349 -13.20 -1.57 -13.51
N TRP A 350 -12.45 -2.68 -13.51
CA TRP A 350 -12.20 -3.51 -12.34
C TRP A 350 -11.68 -2.69 -11.16
N ASN A 351 -10.69 -1.83 -11.40
CA ASN A 351 -10.14 -0.94 -10.39
C ASN A 351 -11.15 0.08 -9.82
N ARG A 352 -12.21 0.40 -10.57
CA ARG A 352 -13.23 1.39 -10.17
C ARG A 352 -14.44 0.77 -9.46
N THR A 353 -14.59 -0.55 -9.47
CA THR A 353 -15.73 -1.25 -8.84
C THR A 353 -15.39 -1.76 -7.45
N SER A 354 -16.38 -1.92 -6.57
CA SER A 354 -16.22 -2.66 -5.31
C SER A 354 -16.30 -4.18 -5.55
N PRO A 355 -15.85 -5.01 -4.59
CA PRO A 355 -16.03 -6.47 -4.70
C PRO A 355 -17.49 -6.95 -4.83
N GLU A 356 -18.48 -6.13 -4.43
CA GLU A 356 -19.91 -6.42 -4.57
C GLU A 356 -20.44 -6.31 -6.03
N ASP A 357 -19.78 -5.53 -6.90
CA ASP A 357 -20.24 -5.20 -8.26
C ASP A 357 -19.81 -6.24 -9.33
#